data_AF-A0A4P9ZVC4-F1
#
_entry.id   AF-A0A4P9ZVC4-F1
#
_cell.length_a   1.000
_cell.length_b   1.000
_cell.length_c   1.000
_cell.angle_alpha   90.00
_cell.angle_beta   90.00
_cell.angle_gamma   90.00
#
_symmetry.space_group_name_H-M   'P 1'
#
loop_
_entity.id
_entity.type
_entity.pdbx_description
1 polymer ?
#
loop_
_entity_poly.entity_id
_entity_poly.type
_entity_poly.pdbx_seq_one_letter_code
_entity_poly.pdbx_strand_id
1 'polypeptide(L)'
;MTRMRRKRNHHSIRDVKRQARTRCRTKDLDQIQEDLLPQNLAKFQAQAAAVSVKEEDADLPGGGRFYCVECSRHFVDPSTLLIHKKTREHRRRLKELAAGPAYTQKDAEAAAGLATDNGPGRLGPDEFDRS
;
A
#
# COMPACT_ATOMS: atom_id res chain seq x y z
N MET A 1 -32.14 38.83 22.31
CA MET A 1 -32.02 37.87 21.19
C MET A 1 -31.36 36.59 21.70
N THR A 2 -32.14 35.55 21.99
CA THR A 2 -31.62 34.26 22.48
C THR A 2 -31.08 33.43 21.32
N ARG A 3 -29.87 32.87 21.46
CA ARG A 3 -29.31 31.96 20.46
C ARG A 3 -30.11 30.64 20.47
N MET A 4 -31.03 30.48 19.52
CA MET A 4 -31.72 29.20 19.32
C MET A 4 -30.72 28.11 18.92
N ARG A 5 -30.83 26.96 19.60
CA ARG A 5 -30.00 25.77 19.35
C ARG A 5 -30.28 25.24 17.94
N ARG A 6 -29.24 25.10 17.11
CA ARG A 6 -29.36 24.45 15.79
C ARG A 6 -29.79 22.99 15.96
N LYS A 7 -30.60 22.49 15.01
CA LYS A 7 -30.99 21.06 14.93
C LYS A 7 -29.85 20.28 14.26
N ARG A 8 -29.66 19.00 14.62
CA ARG A 8 -28.54 18.12 14.17
C ARG A 8 -27.16 18.55 14.67
N ASN A 9 -27.01 18.71 15.98
CA ASN A 9 -25.71 19.03 16.61
C ASN A 9 -24.78 17.82 16.80
N HIS A 10 -25.20 16.61 16.45
CA HIS A 10 -24.33 15.45 16.48
C HIS A 10 -23.30 15.57 15.35
N HIS A 11 -22.03 15.50 15.70
CA HIS A 11 -20.93 15.44 14.73
C HIS A 11 -21.04 14.12 13.95
N SER A 12 -21.37 14.18 12.66
CA SER A 12 -21.58 13.02 11.80
C SER A 12 -20.26 12.29 11.49
N ILE A 13 -19.63 11.70 12.51
CA ILE A 13 -18.36 10.95 12.45
C ILE A 13 -18.59 9.54 11.85
N ARG A 14 -19.64 9.38 11.04
CA ARG A 14 -19.98 8.10 10.42
C ARG A 14 -18.89 7.65 9.46
N ASP A 15 -18.28 8.59 8.74
CA ASP A 15 -17.30 8.31 7.70
C ASP A 15 -15.99 7.82 8.29
N VAL A 16 -15.49 8.47 9.34
CA VAL A 16 -14.30 8.02 10.10
C VAL A 16 -14.53 6.61 10.66
N LYS A 17 -15.68 6.37 11.29
CA LYS A 17 -16.04 5.05 11.82
C LYS A 17 -16.26 4.00 10.72
N ARG A 18 -16.55 4.41 9.48
CA ARG A 18 -16.68 3.50 8.34
C ARG A 18 -15.31 3.14 7.78
N GLN A 19 -14.41 4.12 7.68
CA GLN A 19 -13.05 3.97 7.18
C GLN A 19 -12.20 3.08 8.10
N ALA A 20 -12.36 3.20 9.41
CA ALA A 20 -11.64 2.38 10.39
C ALA A 20 -12.09 0.90 10.45
N ARG A 21 -13.10 0.49 9.66
CA ARG A 21 -13.59 -0.90 9.68
C ARG A 21 -12.67 -1.81 8.89
N THR A 22 -12.39 -2.99 9.43
CA THR A 22 -11.56 -4.03 8.81
C THR A 22 -11.98 -4.37 7.38
N ARG A 23 -13.29 -4.50 7.12
CA ARG A 23 -13.84 -4.82 5.79
C ARG A 23 -13.56 -3.77 4.68
N CYS A 24 -13.17 -2.56 5.04
CA CYS A 24 -12.90 -1.46 4.09
C CYS A 24 -11.45 -0.97 4.21
N ARG A 25 -10.57 -1.73 4.88
CA ARG A 25 -9.19 -1.34 5.13
C ARG A 25 -8.39 -1.47 3.83
N THR A 26 -7.56 -0.45 3.56
CA THR A 26 -6.61 -0.45 2.44
C THR A 26 -5.31 -1.14 2.84
N LYS A 27 -4.46 -1.46 1.86
CA LYS A 27 -3.11 -1.97 2.14
C LYS A 27 -2.31 -0.99 3.00
N ASP A 28 -1.58 -1.53 3.95
CA ASP A 28 -0.69 -0.77 4.84
C ASP A 28 0.65 -0.46 4.13
N LEU A 29 1.52 0.35 4.75
CA LEU A 29 2.75 0.85 4.11
C LEU A 29 3.82 -0.23 3.92
N ASP A 30 3.94 -1.13 4.89
CA ASP A 30 4.81 -2.31 4.89
C ASP A 30 4.48 -3.26 3.73
N GLN A 31 3.21 -3.59 3.55
CA GLN A 31 2.74 -4.42 2.43
C GLN A 31 3.09 -3.82 1.07
N ILE A 32 3.00 -2.49 0.93
CA ILE A 32 3.32 -1.81 -0.32
C ILE A 32 4.82 -1.82 -0.57
N GLN A 33 5.65 -1.74 0.45
CA GLN A 33 7.11 -1.86 0.29
C GLN A 33 7.52 -3.27 -0.14
N GLU A 34 6.86 -4.30 0.36
CA GLU A 34 7.05 -5.68 -0.13
C GLU A 34 6.62 -5.81 -1.60
N ASP A 35 5.49 -5.19 -1.97
CA ASP A 35 5.00 -5.16 -3.36
C ASP A 35 5.98 -4.45 -4.32
N LEU A 36 6.77 -3.48 -3.81
CA LEU A 36 7.77 -2.73 -4.57
C LEU A 36 9.08 -3.50 -4.82
N LEU A 37 9.27 -4.67 -4.20
CA LEU A 37 10.43 -5.52 -4.50
C LEU A 37 10.40 -5.99 -5.95
N PRO A 38 11.56 -6.09 -6.63
CA PRO A 38 11.62 -6.38 -8.07
C PRO A 38 10.93 -7.70 -8.45
N GLN A 39 10.96 -8.68 -7.56
CA GLN A 39 10.28 -9.98 -7.75
C GLN A 39 8.75 -9.84 -7.78
N ASN A 40 8.18 -8.95 -6.96
CA ASN A 40 6.75 -8.74 -6.88
C ASN A 40 6.28 -7.74 -7.93
N LEU A 41 7.07 -6.71 -8.23
CA LEU A 41 6.84 -5.80 -9.35
C LEU A 41 6.69 -6.53 -10.68
N ALA A 42 7.56 -7.52 -10.94
CA ALA A 42 7.48 -8.33 -12.15
C ALA A 42 6.13 -9.08 -12.25
N LYS A 43 5.58 -9.55 -11.13
CA LYS A 43 4.25 -10.21 -11.10
C LYS A 43 3.14 -9.23 -11.44
N PHE A 44 3.15 -8.03 -10.87
CA PHE A 44 2.13 -7.01 -11.17
C PHE A 44 2.22 -6.49 -12.61
N GLN A 45 3.43 -6.33 -13.14
CA GLN A 45 3.65 -5.96 -14.54
C GLN A 45 3.22 -7.09 -15.48
N ALA A 46 3.56 -8.34 -15.15
CA ALA A 46 3.10 -9.50 -15.91
C ALA A 46 1.58 -9.62 -15.87
N GLN A 47 0.92 -9.36 -14.75
CA GLN A 47 -0.54 -9.29 -14.67
C GLN A 47 -1.08 -8.21 -15.60
N ALA A 48 -0.59 -6.97 -15.51
CA ALA A 48 -1.02 -5.86 -16.37
C ALA A 48 -0.80 -6.13 -17.87
N ALA A 49 0.29 -6.82 -18.24
CA ALA A 49 0.60 -7.20 -19.61
C ALA A 49 -0.23 -8.42 -20.09
N ALA A 50 -0.43 -9.41 -19.22
CA ALA A 50 -1.16 -10.64 -19.50
C ALA A 50 -2.66 -10.40 -19.71
N VAL A 51 -3.23 -9.30 -19.19
CA VAL A 51 -4.63 -8.90 -19.44
C VAL A 51 -4.94 -8.67 -20.94
N SER A 52 -3.93 -8.62 -21.81
CA SER A 52 -4.18 -8.61 -23.27
C SER A 52 -4.57 -9.98 -23.87
N VAL A 53 -4.30 -11.09 -23.18
CA VAL A 53 -4.53 -12.46 -23.68
C VAL A 53 -5.30 -13.34 -22.69
N LYS A 54 -5.28 -13.01 -21.40
CA LYS A 54 -5.85 -13.82 -20.33
C LYS A 54 -6.83 -12.96 -19.54
N GLU A 55 -8.11 -13.16 -19.82
CA GLU A 55 -9.29 -12.77 -19.03
C GLU A 55 -9.18 -11.41 -18.33
N GLU A 56 -9.75 -10.37 -18.96
CA GLU A 56 -10.01 -9.11 -18.29
C GLU A 56 -10.87 -9.39 -17.04
N ASP A 57 -10.32 -9.13 -15.86
CA ASP A 57 -11.05 -9.33 -14.61
C ASP A 57 -12.22 -8.34 -14.55
N ALA A 58 -13.42 -8.84 -14.84
CA ALA A 58 -14.64 -8.04 -14.94
C ALA A 58 -15.03 -7.35 -13.62
N ASP A 59 -14.54 -7.85 -12.49
CA ASP A 59 -14.79 -7.29 -11.16
C ASP A 59 -13.92 -6.06 -10.85
N LEU A 60 -12.84 -5.85 -11.61
CA LEU A 60 -11.87 -4.78 -11.39
C LEU A 60 -12.08 -3.64 -12.39
N PRO A 61 -11.95 -2.37 -11.97
CA PRO A 61 -12.10 -1.25 -12.88
C PRO A 61 -10.99 -1.27 -13.94
N GLY A 62 -11.35 -1.00 -15.19
CA GLY A 62 -10.42 -1.04 -16.32
C GLY A 62 -9.85 -2.44 -16.61
N GLY A 63 -10.56 -3.50 -16.21
CA GLY A 63 -10.14 -4.89 -16.38
C GLY A 63 -8.83 -5.22 -15.65
N GLY A 64 -8.46 -4.44 -14.62
CA GLY A 64 -7.21 -4.64 -13.90
C GLY A 64 -5.95 -4.12 -14.61
N ARG A 65 -6.07 -3.56 -15.82
CA ARG A 65 -4.93 -3.14 -16.68
C ARG A 65 -4.18 -1.93 -16.13
N PHE A 66 -4.90 -0.97 -15.57
CA PHE A 66 -4.34 0.30 -15.12
C PHE A 66 -4.20 0.33 -13.59
N TYR A 67 -3.10 -0.21 -13.08
CA TYR A 67 -2.82 -0.31 -11.65
C TYR A 67 -1.67 0.59 -11.20
N CYS A 68 -1.85 1.24 -10.04
CA CYS A 68 -0.79 1.98 -9.35
C CYS A 68 -0.34 1.18 -8.12
N VAL A 69 0.90 0.69 -8.13
CA VAL A 69 1.46 -0.15 -7.06
C VAL A 69 1.55 0.62 -5.74
N GLU A 70 2.08 1.85 -5.79
CA GLU A 70 2.34 2.67 -4.61
C GLU A 70 1.08 3.06 -3.83
N CYS A 71 -0.04 3.21 -4.53
CA CYS A 71 -1.33 3.56 -3.92
C CYS A 71 -2.26 2.36 -3.81
N SER A 72 -1.90 1.19 -4.34
CA SER A 72 -2.73 -0.02 -4.41
C SER A 72 -4.13 0.22 -4.99
N ARG A 73 -4.21 0.97 -6.11
CA ARG A 73 -5.50 1.37 -6.73
C ARG A 73 -5.53 1.03 -8.21
N HIS A 74 -6.66 0.48 -8.65
CA HIS A 74 -6.99 0.26 -10.05
C HIS A 74 -7.76 1.47 -10.62
N PHE A 75 -7.52 1.75 -11.88
CA PHE A 75 -8.11 2.85 -12.63
C PHE A 75 -8.80 2.33 -13.89
N VAL A 76 -9.75 3.11 -14.40
CA VAL A 76 -10.52 2.73 -15.60
C VAL A 76 -9.72 3.00 -16.88
N ASP A 77 -9.04 4.16 -16.94
CA ASP A 77 -8.36 4.65 -18.14
C ASP A 77 -6.87 4.95 -17.88
N PRO A 78 -6.00 4.87 -18.90
CA PRO A 78 -4.60 5.23 -18.77
C PRO A 78 -4.42 6.73 -18.47
N SER A 79 -5.28 7.58 -19.02
CA SER A 79 -5.28 9.04 -18.77
C SER A 79 -5.52 9.35 -17.29
N THR A 80 -6.46 8.65 -16.65
CA THR A 80 -6.78 8.83 -15.22
C THR A 80 -5.62 8.40 -14.32
N LEU A 81 -4.89 7.34 -14.69
CA LEU A 81 -3.67 6.91 -13.99
C LEU A 81 -2.58 7.98 -14.08
N LEU A 82 -2.38 8.59 -15.27
CA LEU A 82 -1.42 9.68 -15.44
C LEU A 82 -1.78 10.92 -14.62
N ILE A 83 -3.07 11.26 -14.54
CA ILE A 83 -3.55 12.35 -13.69
C ILE A 83 -3.32 12.01 -12.21
N HIS A 84 -3.64 10.78 -11.79
CA HIS A 84 -3.42 10.31 -10.42
C HIS A 84 -1.95 10.48 -10.00
N LYS A 85 -0.99 10.09 -10.85
CA LYS A 85 0.45 10.26 -10.59
C LYS A 85 0.86 11.71 -10.34
N LYS A 86 0.12 12.67 -10.91
CA LYS A 86 0.38 14.11 -10.69
C LYS A 86 -0.26 14.64 -9.40
N THR A 87 -1.22 13.93 -8.79
CA THR A 87 -1.95 14.42 -7.61
C THR A 87 -1.08 14.51 -6.35
N ARG A 88 -1.51 15.33 -5.39
CA ARG A 88 -0.81 15.51 -4.10
C ARG A 88 -0.78 14.23 -3.26
N GLU A 89 -1.83 13.43 -3.32
CA GLU A 89 -1.94 12.17 -2.57
C GLU A 89 -0.85 11.18 -2.97
N HIS A 90 -0.67 10.99 -4.27
CA HIS A 90 0.38 10.12 -4.81
C HIS A 90 1.77 10.63 -4.43
N ARG A 91 2.04 11.93 -4.61
CA ARG A 91 3.32 12.54 -4.20
C ARG A 91 3.59 12.42 -2.71
N ARG A 92 2.54 12.49 -1.87
CA ARG A 92 2.67 12.26 -0.43
C ARG A 92 3.06 10.81 -0.15
N ARG A 93 2.41 9.84 -0.83
CA ARG A 93 2.71 8.42 -0.66
C ARG A 93 4.14 8.09 -1.06
N LEU A 94 4.62 8.66 -2.17
CA LEU A 94 6.03 8.56 -2.59
C LEU A 94 7.00 9.07 -1.53
N LYS A 95 6.68 10.19 -0.87
CA LYS A 95 7.51 10.71 0.23
C LYS A 95 7.49 9.80 1.45
N GLU A 96 6.33 9.22 1.79
CA GLU A 96 6.20 8.25 2.88
C GLU A 96 7.04 6.99 2.59
N LEU A 97 7.01 6.49 1.36
CA LEU A 97 7.80 5.32 0.94
C LEU A 97 9.30 5.61 0.86
N ALA A 98 9.69 6.85 0.50
CA ALA A 98 11.09 7.27 0.44
C ALA A 98 11.70 7.56 1.82
N ALA A 99 10.88 7.78 2.86
CA ALA A 99 11.37 8.13 4.19
C ALA A 99 12.16 7.00 4.88
N GLY A 100 11.99 5.75 4.43
CA GLY A 100 12.70 4.58 4.96
C GLY A 100 11.80 3.34 4.98
N PRO A 101 12.32 2.20 5.46
CA PRO A 101 11.50 1.00 5.67
C PRO A 101 10.34 1.31 6.63
N ALA A 102 9.18 0.74 6.35
CA ALA A 102 8.01 0.87 7.18
C ALA A 102 8.28 0.22 8.53
N TYR A 103 7.67 0.80 9.57
CA TYR A 103 7.78 0.28 10.92
C TYR A 103 7.24 -1.14 10.99
N THR A 104 8.09 -2.09 11.37
CA THR A 104 7.73 -3.50 11.47
C THR A 104 7.59 -3.95 12.92
N GLN A 105 6.99 -5.12 13.11
CA GLN A 105 6.88 -5.73 14.43
C GLN A 105 8.25 -5.96 15.09
N LYS A 106 9.31 -6.23 14.30
CA LYS A 106 10.67 -6.39 14.80
C LYS A 106 11.22 -5.11 15.44
N ASP A 107 10.86 -3.96 14.89
CA ASP A 107 11.26 -2.66 15.45
C ASP A 107 10.55 -2.40 16.79
N ALA A 108 9.29 -2.85 16.92
CA ALA A 108 8.54 -2.78 18.17
C ALA A 108 9.13 -3.69 19.25
N GLU A 109 9.49 -4.91 18.88
CA GLU A 109 10.13 -5.88 19.78
C GLU A 109 11.51 -5.39 20.23
N ALA A 110 12.33 -4.90 19.32
CA ALA A 110 13.64 -4.32 19.62
C ALA A 110 13.52 -3.11 20.57
N ALA A 111 12.54 -2.24 20.37
CA ALA A 111 12.28 -1.11 21.26
C ALA A 111 11.81 -1.55 22.66
N ALA A 112 11.11 -2.69 22.76
CA ALA A 112 10.73 -3.31 24.02
C ALA A 112 11.88 -4.13 24.67
N GLY A 113 13.05 -4.21 24.02
CA GLY A 113 14.19 -5.00 24.49
C GLY A 113 14.07 -6.51 24.21
N LEU A 114 13.08 -6.91 23.41
CA LEU A 114 12.93 -8.28 22.93
C LEU A 114 13.70 -8.41 21.61
N ALA A 115 14.88 -9.02 21.66
CA ALA A 115 15.63 -9.39 20.46
C ALA A 115 15.40 -10.88 20.17
N THR A 116 15.13 -11.20 18.91
CA THR A 116 15.18 -12.58 18.45
C THR A 116 16.65 -12.96 18.23
N ASP A 117 17.28 -13.59 19.23
CA ASP A 117 18.57 -14.26 19.07
C ASP A 117 18.37 -15.57 18.28
N ASN A 118 18.00 -15.41 17.02
CA ASN A 118 18.17 -16.46 16.04
C ASN A 118 19.68 -16.49 15.79
N GLY A 119 20.42 -17.20 16.66
CA GLY A 119 21.88 -17.34 16.59
C GLY A 119 22.36 -17.62 15.16
N PRO A 120 23.64 -17.36 14.84
CA PRO A 120 24.12 -17.12 13.47
C PRO A 120 23.47 -18.11 12.50
N GLY A 121 22.48 -17.62 11.75
CA GLY A 121 21.79 -18.42 10.75
C GLY A 121 22.86 -19.05 9.88
N ARG A 122 22.77 -20.35 9.64
CA ARG A 122 23.72 -21.07 8.78
C ARG A 122 23.74 -20.37 7.42
N LEU A 123 24.64 -19.41 7.25
CA LEU A 123 25.04 -18.91 5.94
C LEU A 123 25.63 -20.14 5.25
N GLY A 124 24.96 -20.60 4.20
CA GLY A 124 25.54 -21.59 3.30
C GLY A 124 26.90 -21.07 2.81
N PRO A 125 27.87 -21.95 2.54
CA PRO A 125 29.27 -21.59 2.28
C PRO A 125 29.55 -20.72 1.03
N ASP A 126 28.55 -20.10 0.39
CA ASP A 126 28.64 -19.69 -1.01
C ASP A 126 28.57 -18.15 -1.27
N GLU A 127 28.49 -17.29 -0.25
CA GLU A 127 28.32 -15.83 -0.46
C GLU A 127 29.49 -14.93 -0.03
N PHE A 128 30.63 -15.48 0.39
CA PHE A 128 31.78 -14.68 0.83
C PHE A 128 32.80 -14.34 -0.29
N ASP A 129 32.58 -14.76 -1.54
CA ASP A 129 33.58 -14.63 -2.63
C ASP A 129 33.01 -14.04 -3.94
N ARG A 130 32.36 -12.88 -3.86
CA ARG A 130 32.14 -12.01 -5.03
C ARG A 130 32.58 -10.60 -4.69
N SER A 131 33.89 -10.40 -4.87
CA SER A 131 34.54 -9.10 -4.97
C SER A 131 34.06 -8.32 -6.20
#